data_AF-A0A7X8UNA5-F1
#
_entry.id   AF-A0A7X8UNA5-F1
#
_cell.length_a   1.000
_cell.length_b   1.000
_cell.length_c   1.000
_cell.angle_alpha   90.00
_cell.angle_beta   90.00
_cell.angle_gamma   90.00
#
_symmetry.space_group_name_H-M   'P 1'
#
loop_
_entity.id
_entity.type
_entity.pdbx_description
1 polymer ?
#
loop_
_entity_poly.entity_id
_entity_poly.type
_entity_poly.pdbx_seq_one_letter_code
_entity_poly.pdbx_strand_id
1 'polypeptide(L)'
;MLRHAILLTIVVSCPLRAQQQGQVTLRQNFQSGRYVIAHEMASQGVTTMGPQSLEQSSTMKLVISLNMQASKDNVTTVNMKFDRIAHSFSQNGQLLLEYDSDSRDDPKSPLASIYRPLLETAISFEITPDGGIRNIRGLDELWERLARENPRLAPLAEQMKKQFGPQLIENVVVQGADFYPNHPVGAGDSWTAQSWIEAPLIGRMDIQQNVTLTELRQAQDGPLARLNVTGKAGMGQPRQMTVGETTMTLTGMDLDQTSDMLMNVQTGMVHQQDTVGKVNTSMYMEGPQGERVDVSSEQDFTGKTVIRRDEDAQKAVAF
;
A
#
# COMPACT_ATOMS: atom_id res chain seq x y z
N MET A 1 -61.59 -10.84 55.73
CA MET A 1 -60.28 -10.35 56.22
C MET A 1 -59.23 -10.76 55.19
N LEU A 2 -58.84 -9.80 54.35
CA LEU A 2 -57.99 -10.00 53.17
C LEU A 2 -56.50 -10.13 53.58
N ARG A 3 -55.85 -11.23 53.18
CA ARG A 3 -54.41 -11.44 53.34
C ARG A 3 -53.70 -10.89 52.10
N HIS A 4 -52.90 -9.84 52.24
CA HIS A 4 -51.99 -9.36 51.20
C HIS A 4 -50.61 -9.98 51.44
N ALA A 5 -50.17 -10.82 50.50
CA ALA A 5 -48.79 -11.29 50.41
C ALA A 5 -48.02 -10.33 49.48
N ILE A 6 -47.00 -9.67 50.01
CA ILE A 6 -46.09 -8.81 49.24
C ILE A 6 -44.97 -9.71 48.71
N LEU A 7 -44.93 -9.90 47.40
CA LEU A 7 -43.87 -10.59 46.67
C LEU A 7 -42.74 -9.59 46.39
N LEU A 8 -41.58 -9.78 47.01
CA LEU A 8 -40.39 -8.93 46.82
C LEU A 8 -39.56 -9.49 45.66
N THR A 9 -39.72 -8.92 44.46
CA THR A 9 -38.91 -9.28 43.29
C THR A 9 -37.56 -8.55 43.37
N ILE A 10 -36.49 -9.28 43.73
CA ILE A 10 -35.11 -8.78 43.64
C ILE A 10 -34.70 -8.84 42.17
N VAL A 11 -34.70 -7.68 41.51
CA VAL A 11 -34.04 -7.51 40.21
C VAL A 11 -32.53 -7.48 40.49
N VAL A 12 -31.84 -8.57 40.19
CA VAL A 12 -30.37 -8.60 40.15
C VAL A 12 -29.93 -7.84 38.91
N SER A 13 -29.75 -6.54 39.07
CA SER A 13 -29.09 -5.68 38.08
C SER A 13 -27.63 -6.12 37.98
N CYS A 14 -27.33 -7.03 37.07
CA CYS A 14 -25.95 -7.31 36.69
C CYS A 14 -25.47 -6.10 35.89
N PRO A 15 -24.56 -5.24 36.41
CA PRO A 15 -24.00 -4.21 35.57
C PRO A 15 -23.26 -4.92 34.43
N LEU A 16 -23.72 -4.69 33.20
CA LEU A 16 -22.87 -4.84 32.03
C LEU A 16 -21.67 -3.93 32.29
N ARG A 17 -20.61 -4.49 32.85
CA ARG A 17 -19.28 -3.89 32.75
C ARG A 17 -18.97 -3.96 31.27
N ALA A 18 -19.29 -2.89 30.55
CA ALA A 18 -18.45 -2.50 29.43
C ALA A 18 -17.03 -2.54 29.99
N GLN A 19 -16.25 -3.55 29.62
CA GLN A 19 -14.82 -3.50 29.84
C GLN A 19 -14.41 -2.17 29.22
N GLN A 20 -13.97 -1.22 30.04
CA GLN A 20 -13.04 -0.20 29.58
C GLN A 20 -11.82 -0.99 29.07
N GLN A 21 -11.92 -1.48 27.84
CA GLN A 21 -10.80 -2.02 27.11
C GLN A 21 -9.83 -0.84 27.03
N GLY A 22 -8.68 -1.02 27.66
CA GLY A 22 -7.73 0.06 27.93
C GLY A 22 -7.42 0.84 26.65
N GLN A 23 -7.33 2.16 26.77
CA GLN A 23 -6.88 2.99 25.67
C GLN A 23 -5.42 2.68 25.32
N VAL A 24 -5.09 2.79 24.04
CA VAL A 24 -3.73 2.65 23.53
C VAL A 24 -3.32 3.89 22.75
N THR A 25 -2.04 4.23 22.79
CA THR A 25 -1.46 5.22 21.88
C THR A 25 -0.95 4.49 20.65
N LEU A 26 -1.62 4.69 19.51
CA LEU A 26 -1.14 4.24 18.22
C LEU A 26 -0.17 5.28 17.68
N ARG A 27 1.04 4.86 17.34
CA ARG A 27 2.07 5.69 16.72
C ARG A 27 3.10 4.81 16.06
N GLN A 28 3.81 5.35 15.09
CA GLN A 28 4.96 4.66 14.53
C GLN A 28 6.11 4.59 15.55
N ASN A 29 6.66 3.40 15.74
CA ASN A 29 7.76 3.15 16.68
C ASN A 29 8.59 1.95 16.21
N PHE A 30 9.30 2.15 15.10
CA PHE A 30 10.11 1.09 14.50
C PHE A 30 11.12 0.51 15.49
N GLN A 31 11.20 -0.82 15.52
CA GLN A 31 12.24 -1.52 16.27
C GLN A 31 13.34 -1.95 15.31
N SER A 32 14.57 -2.03 15.81
CA SER A 32 15.65 -2.66 15.06
C SER A 32 15.34 -4.13 14.82
N GLY A 33 15.73 -4.64 13.66
CA GLY A 33 15.52 -6.03 13.30
C GLY A 33 15.30 -6.20 11.81
N ARG A 34 15.16 -7.45 11.39
CA ARG A 34 14.77 -7.77 10.02
C ARG A 34 13.27 -7.97 9.94
N TYR A 35 12.65 -7.37 8.93
CA TYR A 35 11.24 -7.51 8.60
C TYR A 35 11.11 -8.04 7.18
N VAL A 36 10.08 -8.87 6.97
CA VAL A 36 9.68 -9.35 5.66
C VAL A 36 8.26 -8.88 5.41
N ILE A 37 8.08 -8.10 4.35
CA ILE A 37 6.81 -7.64 3.84
C ILE A 37 6.45 -8.51 2.65
N ALA A 38 5.33 -9.20 2.73
CA ALA A 38 4.74 -9.89 1.60
C ALA A 38 3.43 -9.21 1.22
N HIS A 39 3.33 -8.83 -0.03
CA HIS A 39 2.17 -8.15 -0.59
C HIS A 39 1.68 -8.90 -1.83
N GLU A 40 0.37 -9.11 -1.90
CA GLU A 40 -0.31 -9.68 -3.06
C GLU A 40 -1.46 -8.73 -3.42
N MET A 41 -1.56 -8.38 -4.70
CA MET A 41 -2.64 -7.57 -5.23
C MET A 41 -3.19 -8.24 -6.47
N ALA A 42 -4.50 -8.37 -6.55
CA ALA A 42 -5.20 -8.81 -7.74
C ALA A 42 -6.14 -7.70 -8.20
N SER A 43 -6.23 -7.46 -9.50
CA SER A 43 -7.20 -6.54 -10.07
C SER A 43 -7.90 -7.15 -11.27
N GLN A 44 -9.13 -6.72 -11.49
CA GLN A 44 -9.92 -7.05 -12.66
C GLN A 44 -10.76 -5.85 -13.05
N GLY A 45 -10.93 -5.63 -14.34
CA GLY A 45 -11.70 -4.48 -14.80
C GLY A 45 -11.90 -4.44 -16.29
N VAL A 46 -12.49 -3.33 -16.74
CA VAL A 46 -12.73 -3.04 -18.15
C VAL A 46 -12.09 -1.70 -18.47
N THR A 47 -11.28 -1.68 -19.52
CA THR A 47 -10.82 -0.44 -20.15
C THR A 47 -11.57 -0.24 -21.46
N THR A 48 -12.21 0.91 -21.61
CA THR A 48 -12.92 1.31 -22.83
C THR A 48 -12.10 2.35 -23.58
N MET A 49 -11.85 2.13 -24.87
CA MET A 49 -11.11 3.00 -25.77
C MET A 49 -11.99 3.29 -26.99
N GLY A 50 -12.59 4.49 -27.05
CA GLY A 50 -13.61 4.79 -28.06
C GLY A 50 -14.75 3.75 -28.05
N PRO A 51 -15.05 3.06 -29.18
CA PRO A 51 -16.11 2.04 -29.23
C PRO A 51 -15.69 0.65 -28.74
N GLN A 52 -14.41 0.44 -28.40
CA GLN A 52 -13.87 -0.86 -28.01
C GLN A 52 -13.78 -0.96 -26.49
N SER A 53 -14.12 -2.12 -25.93
CA SER A 53 -13.91 -2.44 -24.52
C SER A 53 -13.04 -3.68 -24.40
N LEU A 54 -12.11 -3.66 -23.45
CA LEU A 54 -11.15 -4.72 -23.16
C LEU A 54 -11.27 -5.11 -21.70
N GLU A 55 -11.56 -6.38 -21.45
CA GLU A 55 -11.49 -6.94 -20.11
C GLU A 55 -10.03 -7.20 -19.76
N GLN A 56 -9.62 -6.83 -18.56
CA GLN A 56 -8.26 -6.97 -18.08
C GLN A 56 -8.24 -7.58 -16.68
N SER A 57 -7.23 -8.39 -16.41
CA SER A 57 -6.93 -8.82 -15.04
C SER A 57 -5.43 -8.87 -14.82
N SER A 58 -5.01 -8.57 -13.59
CA SER A 58 -3.62 -8.62 -13.16
C SER A 58 -3.51 -9.26 -11.79
N THR A 59 -2.38 -9.90 -11.52
CA THR A 59 -1.98 -10.30 -10.18
C THR A 59 -0.52 -9.96 -10.00
N MET A 60 -0.19 -9.24 -8.93
CA MET A 60 1.16 -8.88 -8.55
C MET A 60 1.46 -9.40 -7.14
N LYS A 61 2.59 -10.07 -7.00
CA LYS A 61 3.13 -10.52 -5.71
C LYS A 61 4.51 -9.92 -5.51
N LEU A 62 4.75 -9.41 -4.31
CA LEU A 62 5.95 -8.69 -3.94
C LEU A 62 6.42 -9.17 -2.58
N VAL A 63 7.69 -9.53 -2.47
CA VAL A 63 8.33 -9.81 -1.18
C VAL A 63 9.51 -8.84 -1.01
N ILE A 64 9.49 -8.08 0.08
CA ILE A 64 10.51 -7.10 0.44
C ILE A 64 11.09 -7.45 1.81
N SER A 65 12.43 -7.49 1.91
CA SER A 65 13.13 -7.50 3.19
C SER A 65 13.54 -6.09 3.58
N LEU A 66 13.27 -5.72 4.83
CA LEU A 66 13.81 -4.53 5.49
C LEU A 66 14.74 -4.96 6.62
N ASN A 67 15.95 -4.40 6.68
CA ASN A 67 16.83 -4.52 7.83
C ASN A 67 16.94 -3.15 8.48
N MET A 68 16.29 -3.00 9.63
CA MET A 68 16.28 -1.79 10.43
C MET A 68 17.40 -1.87 11.48
N GLN A 69 18.33 -0.93 11.43
CA GLN A 69 19.42 -0.84 12.40
C GLN A 69 18.92 -0.23 13.72
N ALA A 70 19.70 -0.41 14.79
CA ALA A 70 19.45 0.33 16.03
C ALA A 70 19.52 1.83 15.77
N SER A 71 18.54 2.59 16.27
CA SER A 71 18.51 4.03 16.09
C SER A 71 19.73 4.68 16.74
N LYS A 72 20.39 5.58 16.01
CA LYS A 72 21.47 6.42 16.51
C LYS A 72 21.02 7.87 16.40
N ASP A 73 21.10 8.62 17.49
CA ASP A 73 20.61 10.00 17.54
C ASP A 73 19.13 10.13 17.09
N ASN A 74 18.31 9.13 17.44
CA ASN A 74 16.91 8.95 17.02
C ASN A 74 16.69 8.81 15.49
N VAL A 75 17.75 8.52 14.74
CA VAL A 75 17.67 8.21 13.31
C VAL A 75 17.87 6.72 13.11
N THR A 76 16.97 6.09 12.34
CA THR A 76 17.02 4.66 12.02
C THR A 76 17.48 4.48 10.59
N THR A 77 18.62 3.82 10.39
CA THR A 77 19.05 3.40 9.06
C THR A 77 18.35 2.11 8.66
N VAL A 78 17.79 2.08 7.44
CA VAL A 78 17.07 0.94 6.90
C VAL A 78 17.72 0.52 5.59
N ASN A 79 17.98 -0.78 5.47
CA ASN A 79 18.36 -1.40 4.20
C ASN A 79 17.17 -2.20 3.67
N MET A 80 16.73 -1.87 2.47
CA MET A 80 15.61 -2.50 1.78
C MET A 80 16.13 -3.31 0.59
N LYS A 81 15.50 -4.47 0.36
CA LYS A 81 15.74 -5.31 -0.80
C LYS A 81 14.43 -5.95 -1.28
N PHE A 82 14.23 -6.00 -2.58
CA PHE A 82 13.22 -6.87 -3.20
C PHE A 82 13.74 -8.30 -3.25
N ASP A 83 13.03 -9.23 -2.61
CA ASP A 83 13.38 -10.65 -2.59
C ASP A 83 12.68 -11.44 -3.70
N ARG A 84 11.41 -11.11 -3.96
CA ARG A 84 10.62 -11.75 -5.03
C ARG A 84 9.66 -10.76 -5.68
N ILE A 85 9.52 -10.86 -6.99
CA ILE A 85 8.48 -10.19 -7.77
C ILE A 85 7.85 -11.23 -8.68
N ALA A 86 6.52 -11.38 -8.59
CA ALA A 86 5.73 -12.11 -9.58
C ALA A 86 4.60 -11.22 -10.10
N HIS A 87 4.34 -11.27 -11.40
CA HIS A 87 3.31 -10.47 -12.05
C HIS A 87 2.74 -11.23 -13.24
N SER A 88 1.42 -11.38 -13.28
CA SER A 88 0.67 -11.86 -14.43
C SER A 88 -0.32 -10.80 -14.91
N PHE A 89 -0.51 -10.68 -16.23
CA PHE A 89 -1.50 -9.82 -16.85
C PHE A 89 -2.22 -10.55 -17.98
N SER A 90 -3.55 -10.51 -17.95
CA SER A 90 -4.42 -11.09 -18.96
C SER A 90 -5.35 -10.04 -19.55
N GLN A 91 -5.69 -10.22 -20.83
CA GLN A 91 -6.67 -9.40 -21.53
C GLN A 91 -7.63 -10.29 -22.30
N ASN A 92 -8.95 -10.05 -22.15
CA ASN A 92 -10.01 -10.86 -22.75
C ASN A 92 -9.82 -12.37 -22.51
N GLY A 93 -9.40 -12.74 -21.29
CA GLY A 93 -9.14 -14.12 -20.89
C GLY A 93 -7.83 -14.74 -21.41
N GLN A 94 -7.06 -14.04 -22.25
CA GLN A 94 -5.76 -14.50 -22.72
C GLN A 94 -4.63 -13.96 -21.83
N LEU A 95 -3.79 -14.84 -21.29
CA LEU A 95 -2.56 -14.45 -20.60
C LEU A 95 -1.59 -13.82 -21.59
N LEU A 96 -1.26 -12.54 -21.38
CA LEU A 96 -0.38 -11.77 -22.26
C LEU A 96 1.03 -11.63 -21.70
N LEU A 97 1.16 -11.47 -20.38
CA LEU A 97 2.43 -11.32 -19.69
C LEU A 97 2.43 -12.14 -18.42
N GLU A 98 3.55 -12.79 -18.15
CA GLU A 98 3.81 -13.51 -16.90
C GLU A 98 5.28 -13.38 -16.55
N TYR A 99 5.57 -13.23 -15.26
CA TYR A 99 6.91 -13.23 -14.70
C TYR A 99 6.84 -13.63 -13.23
N ASP A 100 7.80 -14.40 -12.77
CA ASP A 100 8.05 -14.78 -11.39
C ASP A 100 9.57 -14.94 -11.22
N SER A 101 10.16 -14.12 -10.36
CA SER A 101 11.60 -14.15 -10.11
C SER A 101 12.10 -15.45 -9.47
N ASP A 102 11.20 -16.24 -8.85
CA ASP A 102 11.55 -17.54 -8.28
C ASP A 102 11.49 -18.67 -9.33
N SER A 103 10.91 -18.41 -10.51
CA SER A 103 10.81 -19.37 -11.61
C SER A 103 12.12 -19.48 -12.38
N ARG A 104 12.51 -20.71 -12.72
CA ARG A 104 13.73 -21.00 -13.50
C ARG A 104 13.56 -20.76 -15.01
N ASP A 105 12.31 -20.71 -15.50
CA ASP A 105 11.97 -20.67 -16.92
C ASP A 105 11.64 -19.25 -17.45
N ASP A 106 11.63 -18.27 -16.55
CA ASP A 106 11.20 -16.89 -16.79
C ASP A 106 12.20 -15.91 -17.44
N PRO A 107 13.47 -16.25 -17.81
CA PRO A 107 14.38 -15.30 -18.45
C PRO A 107 13.92 -14.64 -19.75
N LYS A 108 12.83 -15.13 -20.35
CA LYS A 108 12.31 -14.68 -21.66
C LYS A 108 11.15 -13.70 -21.57
N SER A 109 10.59 -13.47 -20.39
CA SER A 109 9.49 -12.51 -20.21
C SER A 109 9.98 -11.09 -20.49
N PRO A 110 9.24 -10.26 -21.27
CA PRO A 110 9.57 -8.85 -21.45
C PRO A 110 9.69 -8.10 -20.10
N LEU A 111 8.95 -8.55 -19.08
CA LEU A 111 8.98 -8.00 -17.73
C LEU A 111 10.30 -8.25 -16.98
N ALA A 112 11.06 -9.27 -17.36
CA ALA A 112 12.33 -9.59 -16.68
C ALA A 112 13.33 -8.44 -16.77
N SER A 113 13.35 -7.71 -17.88
CA SER A 113 14.19 -6.52 -18.10
C SER A 113 13.84 -5.35 -17.18
N ILE A 114 12.62 -5.33 -16.64
CA ILE A 114 12.12 -4.29 -15.73
C ILE A 114 12.35 -4.72 -14.27
N TYR A 115 12.09 -5.97 -13.94
CA TYR A 115 12.13 -6.44 -12.55
C TYR A 115 13.50 -6.92 -12.06
N ARG A 116 14.39 -7.38 -12.94
CA ARG A 116 15.74 -7.80 -12.51
C ARG A 116 16.55 -6.68 -11.85
N PRO A 117 16.61 -5.46 -12.40
CA PRO A 117 17.30 -4.36 -11.74
C PRO A 117 16.79 -4.09 -10.33
N LEU A 118 15.47 -4.21 -10.08
CA LEU A 118 14.88 -4.05 -8.76
C LEU A 118 15.36 -5.11 -7.76
N LEU A 119 15.43 -6.38 -8.19
CA LEU A 119 15.87 -7.51 -7.35
C LEU A 119 17.37 -7.46 -7.01
N GLU A 120 18.16 -6.88 -7.90
CA GLU A 120 19.62 -6.79 -7.76
C GLU A 120 20.07 -5.51 -7.05
N THR A 121 19.19 -4.52 -6.88
CA THR A 121 19.55 -3.24 -6.27
C THR A 121 19.23 -3.24 -4.77
N ALA A 122 20.24 -2.98 -3.95
CA ALA A 122 20.05 -2.71 -2.54
C ALA A 122 19.75 -1.22 -2.32
N ILE A 123 18.66 -0.90 -1.64
CA ILE A 123 18.27 0.47 -1.33
C ILE A 123 18.54 0.73 0.15
N SER A 124 19.13 1.88 0.49
CA SER A 124 19.37 2.27 1.87
C SER A 124 18.88 3.68 2.13
N PHE A 125 18.28 3.93 3.28
CA PHE A 125 17.75 5.25 3.64
C PHE A 125 17.72 5.43 5.16
N GLU A 126 17.51 6.66 5.61
CA GLU A 126 17.34 7.02 7.01
C GLU A 126 15.90 7.46 7.29
N ILE A 127 15.34 6.97 8.39
CA ILE A 127 14.07 7.43 8.96
C ILE A 127 14.38 8.35 10.14
N THR A 128 13.85 9.57 10.12
CA THR A 128 14.00 10.57 11.18
C THR A 128 12.92 10.42 12.27
N PRO A 129 13.08 11.07 13.45
CA PRO A 129 12.14 10.90 14.57
C PRO A 129 10.69 11.31 14.28
N ASP A 130 10.51 12.22 13.33
CA ASP A 130 9.22 12.70 12.81
C ASP A 130 8.64 11.82 11.70
N GLY A 131 9.30 10.70 11.36
CA GLY A 131 8.88 9.76 10.31
C GLY A 131 9.33 10.14 8.91
N GLY A 132 10.08 11.23 8.73
CA GLY A 132 10.62 11.64 7.44
C GLY A 132 11.70 10.69 6.91
N ILE A 133 11.85 10.64 5.58
CA ILE A 133 12.86 9.81 4.91
C ILE A 133 13.94 10.68 4.25
N ARG A 134 15.22 10.33 4.46
CA ARG A 134 16.35 11.03 3.86
C ARG A 134 17.52 10.10 3.53
N ASN A 135 18.58 10.66 2.94
CA ASN A 135 19.85 9.96 2.65
C ASN A 135 19.68 8.66 1.87
N ILE A 136 18.81 8.69 0.85
CA ILE A 136 18.49 7.52 0.02
C ILE A 136 19.68 7.20 -0.88
N ARG A 137 20.06 5.92 -0.91
CA ARG A 137 21.16 5.37 -1.72
C ARG A 137 20.67 4.16 -2.50
N GLY A 138 21.29 3.91 -3.66
CA GLY A 138 20.96 2.80 -4.57
C GLY A 138 19.83 3.11 -5.56
N LEU A 139 18.96 4.07 -5.25
CA LEU A 139 17.81 4.40 -6.11
C LEU A 139 18.23 5.06 -7.43
N ASP A 140 19.23 5.95 -7.42
CA ASP A 140 19.77 6.54 -8.65
C ASP A 140 20.38 5.48 -9.58
N GLU A 141 21.13 4.53 -9.01
CA GLU A 141 21.74 3.44 -9.75
C GLU A 141 20.68 2.54 -10.40
N LEU A 142 19.58 2.26 -9.68
CA LEU A 142 18.43 1.52 -10.22
C LEU A 142 17.88 2.20 -11.48
N TRP A 143 17.58 3.50 -11.40
CA TRP A 143 16.98 4.22 -12.52
C TRP A 143 17.91 4.30 -13.72
N GLU A 144 19.19 4.56 -13.48
CA GLU A 144 20.20 4.58 -14.55
C GLU A 144 20.37 3.21 -15.19
N ARG A 145 20.32 2.14 -14.40
CA ARG A 145 20.37 0.77 -14.90
C ARG A 145 19.14 0.44 -15.74
N LEU A 146 17.94 0.79 -15.28
CA LEU A 146 16.70 0.63 -16.03
C LEU A 146 16.75 1.37 -17.38
N ALA A 147 17.23 2.62 -17.39
CA ALA A 147 17.38 3.41 -18.61
C ALA A 147 18.40 2.80 -19.59
N ARG A 148 19.52 2.26 -19.09
CA ARG A 148 20.55 1.61 -19.91
C ARG A 148 20.08 0.28 -20.50
N GLU A 149 19.45 -0.56 -19.69
CA GLU A 149 18.97 -1.88 -20.12
C GLU A 149 17.71 -1.79 -20.99
N ASN A 150 16.92 -0.72 -20.83
CA ASN A 150 15.71 -0.48 -21.60
C ASN A 150 15.66 0.97 -22.13
N PRO A 151 16.35 1.29 -23.24
CA PRO A 151 16.39 2.66 -23.78
C PRO A 151 15.02 3.27 -24.09
N ARG A 152 14.01 2.45 -24.38
CA ARG A 152 12.62 2.89 -24.58
C ARG A 152 11.97 3.43 -23.31
N LEU A 153 12.39 2.93 -22.15
CA LEU A 153 11.93 3.37 -20.84
C LEU A 153 12.82 4.47 -20.25
N ALA A 154 13.92 4.86 -20.90
CA ALA A 154 14.82 5.89 -20.39
C ALA A 154 14.11 7.22 -20.04
N PRO A 155 13.18 7.76 -20.87
CA PRO A 155 12.43 8.96 -20.50
C PRO A 155 11.58 8.77 -19.24
N LEU A 156 10.95 7.60 -19.10
CA LEU A 156 10.16 7.23 -17.93
C LEU A 156 11.06 7.06 -16.70
N ALA A 157 12.21 6.39 -16.84
CA ALA A 157 13.16 6.17 -15.76
C ALA A 157 13.76 7.51 -15.27
N GLU A 158 14.07 8.44 -16.17
CA GLU A 158 14.51 9.80 -15.81
C GLU A 158 13.41 10.60 -15.11
N GLN A 159 12.17 10.47 -15.58
CA GLN A 159 11.02 11.08 -14.91
C GLN A 159 10.82 10.48 -13.52
N MET A 160 10.89 9.16 -13.38
CA MET A 160 10.80 8.47 -12.10
C MET A 160 11.95 8.85 -11.18
N LYS A 161 13.19 8.94 -11.67
CA LYS A 161 14.34 9.42 -10.89
C LYS A 161 14.11 10.81 -10.31
N LYS A 162 13.53 11.72 -11.10
CA LYS A 162 13.24 13.10 -10.67
C LYS A 162 12.12 13.20 -9.64
N GLN A 163 11.22 12.22 -9.58
CA GLN A 163 9.97 12.33 -8.84
C GLN A 163 9.83 11.30 -7.70
N PHE A 164 10.29 10.07 -7.90
CA PHE A 164 10.34 8.99 -6.90
C PHE A 164 11.63 9.03 -6.08
N GLY A 165 11.93 10.17 -5.46
CA GLY A 165 12.92 10.23 -4.38
C GLY A 165 12.36 9.60 -3.08
N PRO A 166 12.28 10.34 -1.97
CA PRO A 166 11.74 9.84 -0.69
C PRO A 166 10.33 9.22 -0.75
N GLN A 167 9.47 9.72 -1.63
CA GLN A 167 8.04 9.38 -1.67
C GLN A 167 7.76 7.90 -2.00
N LEU A 168 8.60 7.24 -2.82
CA LEU A 168 8.44 5.81 -3.10
C LEU A 168 8.63 4.98 -1.83
N ILE A 169 9.62 5.36 -1.03
CA ILE A 169 9.98 4.65 0.19
C ILE A 169 8.98 4.97 1.30
N GLU A 170 8.51 6.21 1.39
CA GLU A 170 7.46 6.63 2.32
C GLU A 170 6.22 5.75 2.14
N ASN A 171 5.74 5.60 0.91
CA ASN A 171 4.55 4.79 0.61
C ASN A 171 4.69 3.29 0.94
N VAL A 172 5.91 2.74 0.93
CA VAL A 172 6.16 1.31 1.16
C VAL A 172 6.42 1.01 2.64
N VAL A 173 7.06 1.93 3.36
CA VAL A 173 7.63 1.66 4.69
C VAL A 173 6.88 2.37 5.81
N VAL A 174 6.30 3.54 5.51
CA VAL A 174 5.75 4.43 6.52
C VAL A 174 4.27 4.67 6.21
N GLN A 175 3.39 4.20 7.10
CA GLN A 175 2.10 4.89 7.20
C GLN A 175 2.39 6.30 7.71
N GLY A 176 2.08 7.31 6.90
CA GLY A 176 2.37 8.72 7.23
C GLY A 176 1.90 9.06 8.63
N ALA A 177 2.62 9.97 9.31
CA ALA A 177 2.30 10.34 10.70
C ALA A 177 0.83 10.74 10.90
N ASP A 178 0.22 11.33 9.86
CA ASP A 178 -1.18 11.76 9.83
C ASP A 178 -2.19 10.59 9.83
N PHE A 179 -1.75 9.34 9.63
CA PHE A 179 -2.59 8.16 9.78
C PHE A 179 -2.98 7.91 11.25
N TYR A 180 -2.08 8.21 12.19
CA TYR A 180 -2.27 7.88 13.60
C TYR A 180 -3.06 8.97 14.33
N PRO A 181 -3.92 8.61 15.29
CA PRO A 181 -4.63 9.59 16.10
C PRO A 181 -3.66 10.30 17.03
N ASN A 182 -3.87 11.60 17.24
CA ASN A 182 -3.07 12.42 18.16
C ASN A 182 -3.44 12.24 19.65
N HIS A 183 -4.30 11.28 19.96
CA HIS A 183 -4.80 10.97 21.29
C HIS A 183 -4.90 9.45 21.49
N PRO A 184 -4.88 8.95 22.74
CA PRO A 184 -5.15 7.54 23.03
C PRO A 184 -6.55 7.13 22.57
N VAL A 185 -6.67 5.94 21.99
CA VAL A 185 -7.93 5.39 21.46
C VAL A 185 -8.23 4.02 22.06
N GLY A 186 -9.51 3.74 22.29
CA GLY A 186 -10.06 2.45 22.69
C GLY A 186 -10.92 1.82 21.59
N ALA A 187 -11.35 0.58 21.79
CA ALA A 187 -12.25 -0.08 20.85
C ALA A 187 -13.58 0.70 20.72
N GLY A 188 -14.01 0.93 19.47
CA GLY A 188 -15.15 1.77 19.10
C GLY A 188 -14.75 3.20 18.70
N ASP A 189 -13.59 3.69 19.11
CA ASP A 189 -13.14 5.03 18.75
C ASP A 189 -12.79 5.11 17.27
N SER A 190 -13.04 6.29 16.68
CA SER A 190 -12.79 6.55 15.28
C SER A 190 -12.14 7.91 15.07
N TRP A 191 -11.31 8.03 14.04
CA TRP A 191 -10.69 9.28 13.63
C TRP A 191 -10.59 9.34 12.10
N THR A 192 -10.41 10.55 11.59
CA THR A 192 -10.16 10.79 10.17
C THR A 192 -8.70 11.12 9.99
N ALA A 193 -8.04 10.34 9.14
CA ALA A 193 -6.71 10.62 8.63
C ALA A 193 -6.84 11.26 7.25
N GLN A 194 -6.03 12.29 7.00
CA GLN A 194 -5.95 12.95 5.71
C GLN A 194 -4.49 12.99 5.30
N SER A 195 -4.22 12.65 4.05
CA SER A 195 -2.90 12.72 3.47
C SER A 195 -3.01 13.08 2.00
N TRP A 196 -1.87 13.27 1.36
CA TRP A 196 -1.81 13.43 -0.08
C TRP A 196 -0.54 12.76 -0.59
N ILE A 197 -0.61 12.26 -1.82
CA ILE A 197 0.57 11.75 -2.54
C ILE A 197 0.74 12.56 -3.81
N GLU A 198 1.97 12.90 -4.16
CA GLU A 198 2.30 13.45 -5.48
C GLU A 198 2.87 12.31 -6.32
N ALA A 199 2.10 11.83 -7.30
CA ALA A 199 2.57 10.80 -8.19
C ALA A 199 3.03 11.40 -9.54
N PRO A 200 4.14 10.93 -10.11
CA PRO A 200 4.64 11.30 -11.44
C PRO A 200 3.62 11.46 -12.57
N LEU A 201 2.70 10.51 -12.66
CA LEU A 201 1.77 10.35 -13.78
C LEU A 201 0.36 10.84 -13.44
N ILE A 202 0.03 10.87 -12.14
CA ILE A 202 -1.32 11.18 -11.66
C ILE A 202 -1.37 12.60 -11.03
N GLY A 203 -0.21 13.10 -10.58
CA GLY A 203 -0.09 14.33 -9.81
C GLY A 203 -0.56 14.16 -8.38
N ARG A 204 -0.92 15.28 -7.75
CA ARG A 204 -1.47 15.29 -6.40
C ARG A 204 -2.78 14.48 -6.36
N MET A 205 -2.80 13.46 -5.51
CA MET A 205 -3.99 12.77 -5.08
C MET A 205 -4.22 13.09 -3.61
N ASP A 206 -5.39 13.64 -3.29
CA ASP A 206 -5.81 13.84 -1.91
C ASP A 206 -6.48 12.56 -1.42
N ILE A 207 -6.10 12.10 -0.23
CA ILE A 207 -6.53 10.84 0.37
C ILE A 207 -7.21 11.17 1.70
N GLN A 208 -8.44 10.68 1.88
CA GLN A 208 -9.16 10.73 3.14
C GLN A 208 -9.48 9.31 3.60
N GLN A 209 -9.14 9.01 4.85
CA GLN A 209 -9.39 7.72 5.48
C GLN A 209 -10.18 7.92 6.77
N ASN A 210 -11.27 7.18 6.96
CA ASN A 210 -11.93 7.05 8.24
C ASN A 210 -11.48 5.73 8.86
N VAL A 211 -10.87 5.81 10.03
CA VAL A 211 -10.30 4.68 10.76
C VAL A 211 -11.10 4.46 12.02
N THR A 212 -11.44 3.20 12.30
CA THR A 212 -12.11 2.78 13.53
C THR A 212 -11.30 1.68 14.19
N LEU A 213 -10.93 1.86 15.46
CA LEU A 213 -10.35 0.78 16.27
C LEU A 213 -11.46 -0.18 16.67
N THR A 214 -11.46 -1.40 16.15
CA THR A 214 -12.55 -2.37 16.38
C THR A 214 -12.22 -3.34 17.51
N GLU A 215 -10.95 -3.67 17.70
CA GLU A 215 -10.51 -4.65 18.70
C GLU A 215 -9.10 -4.37 19.20
N LEU A 216 -8.88 -4.62 20.50
CA LEU A 216 -7.54 -4.72 21.10
C LEU A 216 -7.37 -6.11 21.68
N ARG A 217 -6.29 -6.80 21.29
CA ARG A 217 -5.97 -8.15 21.78
C ARG A 217 -4.50 -8.29 22.12
N GLN A 218 -4.19 -9.15 23.09
CA GLN A 218 -2.82 -9.54 23.37
C GLN A 218 -2.39 -10.65 22.41
N ALA A 219 -1.18 -10.55 21.86
CA ALA A 219 -0.53 -11.62 21.12
C ALA A 219 0.88 -11.86 21.70
N GLN A 220 1.50 -12.95 21.26
CA GLN A 220 2.85 -13.33 21.71
C GLN A 220 3.88 -12.23 21.42
N ASP A 221 3.76 -11.57 20.27
CA ASP A 221 4.72 -10.56 19.79
C ASP A 221 4.29 -9.13 20.15
N GLY A 222 3.42 -9.01 21.16
CA GLY A 222 2.90 -7.76 21.68
C GLY A 222 1.41 -7.51 21.40
N PRO A 223 0.86 -6.40 21.93
CA PRO A 223 -0.53 -6.04 21.73
C PRO A 223 -0.82 -5.73 20.27
N LEU A 224 -1.94 -6.25 19.77
CA LEU A 224 -2.45 -6.02 18.42
C LEU A 224 -3.75 -5.20 18.47
N ALA A 225 -3.85 -4.22 17.57
CA ALA A 225 -5.03 -3.41 17.33
C ALA A 225 -5.62 -3.76 15.97
N ARG A 226 -6.90 -4.14 15.93
CA ARG A 226 -7.63 -4.33 14.68
C ARG A 226 -8.33 -3.03 14.30
N LEU A 227 -8.10 -2.58 13.08
CA LEU A 227 -8.60 -1.34 12.51
C LEU A 227 -9.46 -1.66 11.31
N ASN A 228 -10.65 -1.05 11.24
CA ASN A 228 -11.39 -0.95 9.99
C ASN A 228 -11.08 0.42 9.37
N VAL A 229 -10.69 0.43 8.10
CA VAL A 229 -10.35 1.64 7.37
C VAL A 229 -11.24 1.75 6.14
N THR A 230 -11.93 2.87 5.98
CA THR A 230 -12.55 3.24 4.70
C THR A 230 -11.77 4.40 4.10
N GLY A 231 -11.42 4.32 2.83
CA GLY A 231 -10.59 5.31 2.15
C GLY A 231 -11.25 5.81 0.88
N LYS A 232 -11.13 7.11 0.64
CA LYS A 232 -11.40 7.73 -0.65
C LYS A 232 -10.15 8.49 -1.10
N ALA A 233 -9.84 8.44 -2.39
CA ALA A 233 -8.86 9.34 -2.96
C ALA A 233 -9.30 9.85 -4.33
N GLY A 234 -8.85 11.05 -4.67
CA GLY A 234 -9.19 11.70 -5.92
C GLY A 234 -8.02 12.51 -6.47
N MET A 235 -7.93 12.59 -7.79
CA MET A 235 -6.96 13.47 -8.45
C MET A 235 -7.38 14.94 -8.31
N GLY A 236 -6.43 15.81 -7.93
CA GLY A 236 -6.72 17.23 -7.71
C GLY A 236 -6.91 18.06 -8.98
N GLN A 237 -6.16 17.77 -10.05
CA GLN A 237 -6.19 18.48 -11.34
C GLN A 237 -5.81 17.55 -12.50
N PRO A 238 -6.30 17.78 -13.73
CA PRO A 238 -5.85 17.05 -14.91
C PRO A 238 -4.33 17.13 -15.11
N ARG A 239 -3.74 16.06 -15.63
CA ARG A 239 -2.29 15.97 -15.88
C ARG A 239 -2.01 15.45 -17.28
N GLN A 240 -1.12 16.14 -17.97
CA GLN A 240 -0.72 15.83 -19.34
C GLN A 240 0.70 15.25 -19.36
N MET A 241 0.92 14.26 -20.22
CA MET A 241 2.23 13.70 -20.51
C MET A 241 2.36 13.46 -22.02
N THR A 242 3.55 13.66 -22.56
CA THR A 242 3.85 13.39 -23.97
C THR A 242 4.82 12.22 -24.04
N VAL A 243 4.45 11.18 -24.79
CA VAL A 243 5.27 9.99 -25.05
C VAL A 243 5.45 9.88 -26.56
N GLY A 244 6.65 10.24 -27.03
CA GLY A 244 6.91 10.37 -28.46
C GLY A 244 6.06 11.48 -29.07
N GLU A 245 5.24 11.15 -30.06
CA GLU A 245 4.33 12.09 -30.73
C GLU A 245 2.90 12.07 -30.16
N THR A 246 2.63 11.21 -29.18
CA THR A 246 1.30 11.09 -28.55
C THR A 246 1.27 11.87 -27.25
N THR A 247 0.23 12.67 -27.08
CA THR A 247 -0.11 13.31 -25.81
C THR A 247 -1.17 12.49 -25.10
N MET A 248 -0.98 12.21 -23.82
CA MET A 248 -1.97 11.60 -22.95
C MET A 248 -2.36 12.61 -21.88
N THR A 249 -3.65 12.79 -21.65
CA THR A 249 -4.17 13.66 -20.59
C THR A 249 -5.06 12.85 -19.67
N LEU A 250 -4.59 12.63 -18.44
CA LEU A 250 -5.40 12.09 -17.35
C LEU A 250 -6.33 13.20 -16.85
N THR A 251 -7.65 12.96 -16.90
CA THR A 251 -8.69 13.93 -16.54
C THR A 251 -9.38 13.60 -15.22
N GLY A 252 -9.35 12.34 -14.80
CA GLY A 252 -9.95 11.89 -13.54
C GLY A 252 -9.34 10.59 -13.03
N MET A 253 -9.21 10.49 -11.71
CA MET A 253 -8.96 9.24 -11.01
C MET A 253 -9.66 9.30 -9.66
N ASP A 254 -10.51 8.32 -9.40
CA ASP A 254 -11.22 8.16 -8.14
C ASP A 254 -10.95 6.76 -7.56
N LEU A 255 -10.64 6.71 -6.27
CA LEU A 255 -10.40 5.50 -5.51
C LEU A 255 -11.41 5.43 -4.37
N ASP A 256 -12.10 4.30 -4.24
CA ASP A 256 -12.84 3.90 -3.05
C ASP A 256 -12.25 2.59 -2.53
N GLN A 257 -11.97 2.50 -1.23
CA GLN A 257 -11.45 1.28 -0.64
C GLN A 257 -11.95 1.04 0.79
N THR A 258 -11.96 -0.22 1.19
CA THR A 258 -12.14 -0.66 2.57
C THR A 258 -11.02 -1.64 2.92
N SER A 259 -10.47 -1.53 4.13
CA SER A 259 -9.43 -2.41 4.63
C SER A 259 -9.72 -2.90 6.05
N ASP A 260 -9.42 -4.18 6.29
CA ASP A 260 -9.27 -4.75 7.62
C ASP A 260 -7.78 -4.85 7.92
N MET A 261 -7.32 -4.15 8.95
CA MET A 261 -5.90 -4.04 9.29
C MET A 261 -5.67 -4.51 10.72
N LEU A 262 -4.67 -5.36 10.90
CA LEU A 262 -4.12 -5.73 12.19
C LEU A 262 -2.78 -5.04 12.37
N MET A 263 -2.66 -4.16 13.36
CA MET A 263 -1.47 -3.39 13.65
C MET A 263 -0.84 -3.85 14.97
N ASN A 264 0.48 -3.95 15.02
CA ASN A 264 1.21 -4.15 16.27
C ASN A 264 1.38 -2.81 16.99
N VAL A 265 0.77 -2.66 18.16
CA VAL A 265 0.70 -1.40 18.91
C VAL A 265 2.08 -0.95 19.40
N GLN A 266 2.99 -1.90 19.69
CA GLN A 266 4.32 -1.58 20.20
C GLN A 266 5.24 -0.99 19.11
N THR A 267 5.12 -1.50 17.89
CA THR A 267 5.94 -1.06 16.75
C THR A 267 5.26 -0.02 15.87
N GLY A 268 3.93 0.09 15.96
CA GLY A 268 3.11 0.88 15.05
C GLY A 268 2.98 0.29 13.65
N MET A 269 3.56 -0.89 13.38
CA MET A 269 3.57 -1.49 12.05
C MET A 269 2.32 -2.31 11.78
N VAL A 270 1.91 -2.34 10.52
CA VAL A 270 0.94 -3.32 10.02
C VAL A 270 1.51 -4.72 10.24
N HIS A 271 0.74 -5.61 10.83
CA HIS A 271 1.04 -7.04 10.91
C HIS A 271 0.36 -7.78 9.76
N GLN A 272 -0.90 -7.46 9.51
CA GLN A 272 -1.68 -7.97 8.38
C GLN A 272 -2.65 -6.90 7.91
N GLN A 273 -2.93 -6.86 6.62
CA GLN A 273 -3.98 -6.02 6.04
C GLN A 273 -4.62 -6.75 4.86
N ASP A 274 -5.94 -6.75 4.82
CA ASP A 274 -6.74 -7.20 3.68
C ASP A 274 -7.54 -5.98 3.17
N THR A 275 -7.42 -5.68 1.88
CA THR A 275 -8.01 -4.51 1.24
C THR A 275 -8.87 -4.94 0.07
N VAL A 276 -10.02 -4.29 -0.08
CA VAL A 276 -10.84 -4.35 -1.31
C VAL A 276 -11.13 -2.93 -1.73
N GLY A 277 -11.05 -2.64 -3.02
CA GLY A 277 -11.36 -1.33 -3.52
C GLY A 277 -11.68 -1.32 -5.00
N LYS A 278 -11.98 -0.12 -5.47
CA LYS A 278 -12.32 0.19 -6.84
C LYS A 278 -11.59 1.46 -7.25
N VAL A 279 -11.00 1.44 -8.43
CA VAL A 279 -10.38 2.59 -9.09
C VAL A 279 -11.12 2.86 -10.39
N ASN A 280 -11.57 4.10 -10.55
CA ASN A 280 -12.07 4.62 -11.82
C ASN A 280 -11.05 5.61 -12.37
N THR A 281 -10.74 5.49 -13.66
CA THR A 281 -9.84 6.43 -14.35
C THR A 281 -10.48 6.93 -15.62
N SER A 282 -10.21 8.18 -15.95
CA SER A 282 -10.61 8.84 -17.18
C SER A 282 -9.42 9.59 -17.76
N MET A 283 -9.12 9.34 -19.02
CA MET A 283 -8.07 10.02 -19.76
C MET A 283 -8.47 10.16 -21.23
N TYR A 284 -7.70 10.94 -21.98
CA TYR A 284 -7.77 10.91 -23.43
C TYR A 284 -6.37 10.96 -24.01
N MET A 285 -6.23 10.42 -25.22
CA MET A 285 -4.99 10.44 -25.99
C MET A 285 -5.19 11.30 -27.24
N GLU A 286 -4.22 12.16 -27.54
CA GLU A 286 -4.15 12.96 -28.75
C GLU A 286 -2.92 12.54 -29.55
N GLY A 287 -3.14 12.08 -30.78
CA GLY A 287 -2.06 11.73 -31.70
C GLY A 287 -1.49 12.94 -32.45
N PRO A 288 -0.43 12.73 -33.24
CA PRO A 288 0.28 13.81 -33.94
C PRO A 288 -0.58 14.60 -34.93
N GLN A 289 -1.69 14.02 -35.41
CA GLN A 289 -2.60 14.68 -36.36
C GLN A 289 -3.83 15.28 -35.65
N GLY A 290 -3.83 15.31 -34.31
CA GLY A 290 -4.91 15.86 -33.49
C GLY A 290 -6.09 14.91 -33.30
N GLU A 291 -5.97 13.65 -33.69
CA GLU A 291 -6.96 12.62 -33.42
C GLU A 291 -7.05 12.36 -31.91
N ARG A 292 -8.26 12.43 -31.36
CA ARG A 292 -8.52 12.20 -29.94
C ARG A 292 -9.21 10.87 -29.71
N VAL A 293 -8.71 10.09 -28.75
CA VAL A 293 -9.33 8.86 -28.27
C VAL A 293 -9.55 8.98 -26.77
N ASP A 294 -10.81 9.00 -26.35
CA ASP A 294 -11.14 8.93 -24.92
C ASP A 294 -10.94 7.49 -24.42
N VAL A 295 -10.36 7.39 -23.22
CA VAL A 295 -10.12 6.14 -22.52
C VAL A 295 -10.65 6.24 -21.11
N SER A 296 -11.49 5.29 -20.72
CA SER A 296 -11.92 5.12 -19.34
C SER A 296 -11.57 3.72 -18.86
N SER A 297 -11.27 3.58 -17.57
CA SER A 297 -11.11 2.26 -16.96
C SER A 297 -11.81 2.21 -15.62
N GLU A 298 -12.49 1.09 -15.39
CA GLU A 298 -13.06 0.71 -14.11
C GLU A 298 -12.37 -0.58 -13.67
N GLN A 299 -11.74 -0.57 -12.50
CA GLN A 299 -11.00 -1.71 -11.97
C GLN A 299 -11.36 -1.95 -10.51
N ASP A 300 -11.82 -3.16 -10.21
CA ASP A 300 -11.88 -3.66 -8.84
C ASP A 300 -10.53 -4.29 -8.49
N PHE A 301 -10.11 -4.16 -7.24
CA PHE A 301 -8.90 -4.79 -6.75
C PHE A 301 -9.08 -5.35 -5.34
N THR A 302 -8.31 -6.40 -5.07
CA THR A 302 -8.07 -6.91 -3.74
C THR A 302 -6.58 -6.85 -3.44
N GLY A 303 -6.25 -6.60 -2.18
CA GLY A 303 -4.88 -6.51 -1.70
C GLY A 303 -4.74 -7.25 -0.39
N LYS A 304 -3.59 -7.90 -0.21
CA LYS A 304 -3.21 -8.53 1.05
C LYS A 304 -1.77 -8.19 1.36
N THR A 305 -1.53 -7.67 2.56
CA THR A 305 -0.19 -7.39 3.08
C THR A 305 0.01 -8.15 4.37
N VAL A 306 1.18 -8.76 4.53
CA VAL A 306 1.61 -9.37 5.79
C VAL A 306 3.02 -8.88 6.07
N ILE A 307 3.26 -8.38 7.27
CA ILE A 307 4.60 -8.00 7.73
C ILE A 307 4.97 -8.83 8.94
N ARG A 308 6.13 -9.49 8.87
CA ARG A 308 6.67 -10.32 9.95
C ARG A 308 8.07 -9.86 10.30
N ARG A 309 8.47 -10.07 11.55
CA ARG A 309 9.85 -9.92 12.00
C ARG A 309 10.56 -11.28 11.86
N ASP A 310 11.79 -11.28 11.36
CA ASP A 310 12.54 -12.49 10.97
C ASP A 310 12.94 -13.37 12.16
N GLU A 311 12.84 -12.87 13.40
CA GLU A 311 13.04 -13.67 14.63
C GLU A 311 12.04 -14.85 14.71
N ASP A 312 10.96 -14.81 13.93
CA ASP A 312 9.93 -15.86 13.80
C ASP A 312 10.05 -16.71 12.51
N ALA A 313 11.05 -16.47 11.66
CA ALA A 313 11.06 -16.89 10.26
C ALA A 313 11.55 -18.31 9.95
N GLN A 314 11.56 -19.23 10.91
CA GLN A 314 11.70 -20.66 10.56
C GLN A 314 10.45 -21.25 9.85
N LYS A 315 9.40 -20.46 9.57
CA LYS A 315 8.16 -20.95 8.96
C LYS A 315 7.63 -20.20 7.74
N ALA A 316 8.34 -19.24 7.15
CA ALA A 316 7.72 -18.32 6.19
C ALA A 316 8.45 -18.16 4.85
N VAL A 317 8.36 -19.18 3.98
CA VAL A 317 8.33 -18.97 2.52
C VAL A 317 7.28 -19.91 1.94
N ALA A 318 6.01 -19.65 2.24
CA ALA A 318 4.88 -20.29 1.56
C ALA A 318 3.72 -19.30 1.54
N PHE A 319 3.56 -18.66 0.39
CA PHE A 319 2.25 -18.40 -0.18
C PHE A 319 1.93 -19.55 -1.11
#